data_AF-A0A2G7HGD1-F1
#
_entry.id   AF-A0A2G7HGD1-F1
#
_cell.length_a   1.000
_cell.length_b   1.000
_cell.length_c   1.000
_cell.angle_alpha   90.00
_cell.angle_beta   90.00
_cell.angle_gamma   90.00
#
_symmetry.space_group_name_H-M   'P 1'
#
loop_
_entity.id
_entity.type
_entity.pdbx_description
1 polymer ?
#
loop_
_entity_poly.entity_id
_entity_poly.type
_entity_poly.pdbx_seq_one_letter_code
_entity_poly.pdbx_strand_id
1 'polypeptide(L)'
;MIIWGWGKVTKKIIGAVFERTCNYCNTDEVWNLCVVRTWFTLFFIPIIPYKKQYCIACPKCWSYIELTQEEFEKIKIDITSSSNNINEKIVTDNIKYAGKTETQINYLKQMEEYANK
;
A
#
# COMPACT_ATOMS: atom_id res chain seq x y z
N MET A 1 -42.24 -5.17 -2.86
CA MET A 1 -40.91 -5.29 -3.49
C MET A 1 -39.91 -4.59 -2.59
N ILE A 2 -38.93 -5.30 -2.02
CA ILE A 2 -37.90 -4.69 -1.17
C ILE A 2 -36.83 -4.12 -2.10
N ILE A 3 -36.69 -2.80 -2.13
CA ILE A 3 -35.72 -2.09 -3.00
C ILE A 3 -34.50 -1.60 -2.22
N TRP A 4 -34.42 -1.87 -0.91
CA TRP A 4 -33.29 -1.50 -0.06
C TRP A 4 -32.62 -2.73 0.52
N GLY A 5 -31.32 -2.67 0.70
CA GLY A 5 -30.51 -3.73 1.32
C GLY A 5 -29.38 -3.13 2.13
N TRP A 6 -28.94 -3.85 3.16
CA TRP A 6 -27.83 -3.47 4.03
C TRP A 6 -26.76 -4.57 4.05
N GLY A 7 -25.55 -4.23 4.48
CA GLY A 7 -24.49 -5.21 4.71
C GLY A 7 -23.62 -5.54 3.51
N LYS A 8 -23.70 -4.82 2.38
CA LYS A 8 -22.74 -5.02 1.27
C LYS A 8 -21.36 -4.56 1.73
N VAL A 9 -20.40 -5.49 1.78
CA VAL A 9 -19.02 -5.21 2.21
C VAL A 9 -18.10 -5.11 1.01
N THR A 10 -17.30 -4.04 0.95
CA THR A 10 -16.23 -3.87 -0.04
C THR A 10 -14.89 -3.72 0.65
N LYS A 11 -13.83 -4.29 0.07
CA LYS A 11 -12.47 -4.21 0.58
C LYS A 11 -11.61 -3.43 -0.42
N LYS A 12 -10.83 -2.46 0.04
CA LYS A 12 -9.85 -1.72 -0.77
C LYS A 12 -8.47 -1.97 -0.20
N ILE A 13 -7.55 -2.48 -1.01
CA ILE A 13 -6.13 -2.65 -0.66
C ILE A 13 -5.39 -1.35 -1.01
N ILE A 14 -4.52 -0.88 -0.11
CA ILE A 14 -3.72 0.34 -0.28
C ILE A 14 -2.30 -0.01 -0.68
N GLY A 15 -1.66 -0.93 0.04
CA GLY A 15 -0.28 -1.34 -0.23
C GLY A 15 0.26 -2.33 0.81
N ALA A 16 1.44 -2.85 0.53
CA ALA A 16 2.20 -3.72 1.42
C ALA A 16 2.72 -2.94 2.65
N VAL A 17 2.74 -3.58 3.82
CA VAL A 17 3.20 -2.96 5.08
C VAL A 17 4.44 -3.65 5.63
N PHE A 18 4.33 -4.92 6.01
CA PHE A 18 5.41 -5.69 6.61
C PHE A 18 5.26 -7.17 6.29
N GLU A 19 6.36 -7.91 6.35
CA GLU A 19 6.37 -9.36 6.25
C GLU A 19 6.21 -9.99 7.63
N ARG A 20 5.25 -10.92 7.77
CA ARG A 20 4.99 -11.62 9.03
C ARG A 20 4.31 -12.95 8.76
N THR A 21 4.68 -13.98 9.53
CA THR A 21 3.93 -15.23 9.61
C THR A 21 2.49 -15.01 10.04
N CYS A 22 1.54 -15.49 9.24
CA CYS A 22 0.14 -15.42 9.62
C CYS A 22 -0.21 -16.45 10.70
N ASN A 23 -0.75 -16.01 11.83
CA ASN A 23 -1.22 -16.90 12.91
C ASN A 23 -2.33 -17.88 12.48
N TYR A 24 -3.05 -17.59 11.38
CA TYR A 24 -4.16 -18.41 10.93
C TYR A 24 -3.75 -19.44 9.87
N CYS A 25 -3.05 -19.01 8.80
CA CYS A 25 -2.62 -19.90 7.72
C CYS A 25 -1.14 -20.32 7.78
N ASN A 26 -0.41 -19.89 8.81
CA ASN A 26 0.99 -20.21 9.09
C ASN A 26 1.92 -20.04 7.88
N THR A 27 1.64 -19.04 7.06
CA THR A 27 2.41 -18.72 5.85
C THR A 27 3.08 -17.36 6.06
N ASP A 28 4.34 -17.27 5.68
CA ASP A 28 5.09 -16.02 5.64
C ASP A 28 4.73 -15.27 4.37
N GLU A 29 4.03 -14.15 4.54
CA GLU A 29 3.62 -13.30 3.43
C GLU A 29 3.75 -11.83 3.82
N VAL A 30 3.83 -10.97 2.80
CA VAL A 30 3.78 -9.53 2.97
C VAL A 30 2.33 -9.12 3.19
N TRP A 31 2.03 -8.58 4.38
CA TRP A 31 0.70 -8.16 4.76
C TRP A 31 0.32 -6.84 4.09
N ASN A 32 -0.97 -6.70 3.79
CA ASN A 32 -1.49 -5.55 3.05
C ASN A 32 -2.37 -4.66 3.92
N LEU A 33 -2.16 -3.35 3.84
CA LEU A 33 -3.04 -2.35 4.43
C LEU A 33 -4.36 -2.32 3.63
N CYS A 34 -5.48 -2.46 4.34
CA CYS A 34 -6.82 -2.53 3.78
C CYS A 34 -7.81 -1.59 4.45
N VAL A 35 -8.81 -1.16 3.69
CA VAL A 35 -10.00 -0.47 4.19
C VAL A 35 -11.23 -1.28 3.81
N VAL A 36 -12.00 -1.66 4.83
CA VAL A 36 -13.27 -2.35 4.66
C VAL A 36 -14.39 -1.33 4.84
N ARG A 37 -15.33 -1.32 3.90
CA ARG A 37 -16.51 -0.45 3.97
C ARG A 37 -17.77 -1.27 3.88
N THR A 38 -18.73 -0.97 4.75
CA THR A 38 -20.07 -1.55 4.69
C THR A 38 -21.03 -0.51 4.14
N TRP A 39 -21.76 -0.89 3.09
CA TRP A 39 -22.60 -0.01 2.30
C TRP A 39 -24.07 -0.26 2.53
N PHE A 40 -24.82 0.84 2.57
CA PHE A 40 -26.24 0.85 2.32
C PHE A 40 -26.48 0.75 0.82
N THR A 41 -27.35 -0.16 0.42
CA THR A 41 -27.67 -0.42 -0.98
C THR A 41 -29.12 -0.04 -1.28
N LEU A 42 -29.34 0.65 -2.39
CA LEU A 42 -30.66 0.92 -2.94
C LEU A 42 -30.68 0.35 -4.36
N PHE A 43 -31.70 -0.43 -4.69
CA PHE A 43 -31.78 -1.19 -5.94
C PHE A 43 -30.51 -2.02 -6.22
N PHE A 44 -29.93 -2.65 -5.18
CA PHE A 44 -28.67 -3.41 -5.26
C PHE A 44 -27.41 -2.57 -5.59
N ILE A 45 -27.55 -1.26 -5.76
CA ILE A 45 -26.45 -0.33 -5.98
C ILE A 45 -25.96 0.17 -4.61
N PRO A 46 -24.67 0.00 -4.24
CA PRO A 46 -24.11 0.59 -3.02
C PRO A 46 -24.02 2.10 -3.17
N ILE A 47 -24.79 2.85 -2.35
CA ILE A 47 -24.85 4.32 -2.44
C ILE A 47 -24.00 4.96 -1.34
N ILE A 48 -24.26 4.61 -0.08
CA ILE A 48 -23.64 5.29 1.06
C ILE A 48 -22.92 4.28 1.94
N PRO A 49 -21.60 4.42 2.18
CA PRO A 49 -20.89 3.63 3.16
C PRO A 49 -21.21 4.16 4.55
N TYR A 50 -21.80 3.34 5.42
CA TYR A 50 -22.15 3.73 6.79
C TYR A 50 -21.15 3.21 7.84
N LYS A 51 -20.31 2.23 7.48
CA LYS A 51 -19.23 1.74 8.33
C LYS A 51 -17.93 1.72 7.55
N LYS A 52 -16.85 2.21 8.16
CA LYS A 52 -15.49 2.15 7.63
C LYS A 52 -14.59 1.54 8.70
N GLN A 53 -13.84 0.51 8.35
CA GLN A 53 -12.88 -0.16 9.22
C GLN A 53 -11.52 -0.17 8.53
N TYR A 54 -10.48 0.09 9.30
CA TYR A 54 -9.09 0.06 8.85
C TYR A 54 -8.46 -1.24 9.33
N CYS A 55 -7.74 -1.91 8.44
CA CYS A 55 -7.19 -3.21 8.74
C CYS A 55 -5.84 -3.45 8.07
N ILE A 56 -5.11 -4.42 8.58
CA ILE A 56 -4.02 -5.08 7.85
C ILE A 56 -4.46 -6.52 7.65
N ALA A 57 -4.50 -6.98 6.39
CA ALA A 57 -4.97 -8.30 6.03
C ALA A 57 -3.87 -9.17 5.41
N CYS A 58 -3.88 -10.45 5.77
CA CYS A 58 -3.11 -11.49 5.13
C CYS A 58 -3.64 -11.71 3.69
N PRO A 59 -2.78 -11.76 2.66
CA PRO A 59 -3.20 -11.92 1.27
C PRO A 59 -3.86 -13.28 1.01
N LYS A 60 -3.37 -14.34 1.66
CA LYS A 60 -3.85 -15.72 1.46
C LYS A 60 -5.19 -16.02 2.13
N CYS A 61 -5.28 -15.78 3.43
CA CYS A 61 -6.45 -16.21 4.21
C CYS A 61 -7.41 -15.08 4.61
N TRP A 62 -7.08 -13.81 4.31
CA TRP A 62 -7.88 -12.64 4.70
C TRP A 62 -8.09 -12.47 6.21
N SER A 63 -7.34 -13.19 7.04
CA SER A 63 -7.18 -12.84 8.46
C SER A 63 -6.74 -11.39 8.54
N TYR A 64 -7.37 -10.63 9.43
CA TYR A 64 -7.11 -9.21 9.56
C TYR A 64 -6.84 -8.82 11.00
N ILE A 65 -6.07 -7.74 11.14
CA ILE A 65 -5.85 -7.02 12.37
C ILE A 65 -6.57 -5.68 12.20
N GLU A 66 -7.42 -5.30 13.15
CA GLU A 66 -8.12 -4.02 13.11
C GLU A 66 -7.20 -2.90 13.61
N LEU A 67 -7.24 -1.74 12.94
CA LEU A 67 -6.44 -0.57 13.28
C LEU A 67 -7.34 0.61 13.58
N THR A 68 -6.81 1.52 14.39
CA THR A 68 -7.36 2.87 14.53
C THR A 68 -7.10 3.69 13.27
N GLN A 69 -7.87 4.76 13.10
CA GLN A 69 -7.69 5.68 11.97
C GLN A 69 -6.31 6.35 12.00
N GLU A 70 -5.81 6.66 13.20
CA GLU A 70 -4.53 7.34 13.40
C GLU A 70 -3.36 6.45 12.96
N GLU A 71 -3.36 5.19 13.37
CA GLU A 71 -2.35 4.21 12.94
C GLU A 71 -2.39 3.98 11.43
N PHE A 72 -3.59 3.89 10.87
CA PHE A 72 -3.77 3.72 9.43
C PHE A 72 -3.18 4.88 8.62
N GLU A 73 -3.43 6.13 9.02
CA GLU A 73 -2.89 7.28 8.29
C GLU A 73 -1.36 7.36 8.41
N LYS A 74 -0.78 7.05 9.58
CA LYS A 74 0.69 6.99 9.74
C LYS A 74 1.31 5.98 8.76
N ILE A 75 0.81 4.74 8.77
CA ILE A 75 1.32 3.68 7.89
C ILE A 75 1.13 4.04 6.41
N LYS A 76 -0.01 4.64 6.06
CA LYS A 76 -0.28 5.10 4.70
C LYS A 76 0.69 6.20 4.26
N ILE A 77 1.03 7.13 5.15
CA ILE A 77 2.04 8.16 4.88
C ILE A 77 3.40 7.50 4.67
N ASP A 78 3.79 6.53 5.49
CA ASP A 78 5.09 5.83 5.35
C ASP A 78 5.20 5.12 3.99
N ILE A 79 4.16 4.38 3.58
CA ILE A 79 4.09 3.71 2.26
C ILE A 79 4.19 4.73 1.11
N THR A 80 3.49 5.85 1.24
CA THR A 80 3.47 6.90 0.20
C THR A 80 4.80 7.66 0.16
N SER A 81 5.45 7.87 1.31
CA SER A 81 6.73 8.57 1.42
C SER A 81 7.86 7.74 0.82
N SER A 82 7.90 6.42 1.07
CA SER A 82 8.85 5.54 0.41
C SER A 82 8.67 5.55 -1.11
N SER A 83 7.43 5.45 -1.60
CA SER A 83 7.19 5.48 -3.05
C SER A 83 7.52 6.83 -3.70
N ASN A 84 7.25 7.96 -3.05
CA ASN A 84 7.59 9.28 -3.57
C ASN A 84 9.11 9.51 -3.61
N ASN A 85 9.85 9.15 -2.56
CA ASN A 85 11.32 9.26 -2.56
C ASN A 85 11.95 8.34 -3.60
N ILE A 86 11.43 7.12 -3.77
CA ILE A 86 11.88 6.18 -4.80
C ILE A 86 11.59 6.74 -6.19
N ASN A 87 10.38 7.25 -6.45
CA ASN A 87 10.02 7.83 -7.73
C ASN A 87 10.84 9.08 -8.04
N GLU A 88 11.05 9.98 -7.08
CA GLU A 88 11.87 11.17 -7.26
C GLU A 88 13.33 10.81 -7.53
N LYS A 89 13.91 9.86 -6.77
CA LYS A 89 15.27 9.37 -7.02
C LYS A 89 15.41 8.70 -8.39
N ILE A 90 14.45 7.85 -8.77
CA ILE A 90 14.44 7.19 -10.08
C ILE A 90 14.34 8.23 -11.20
N VAL A 91 13.43 9.20 -11.09
CA VAL A 91 13.29 10.27 -12.09
C VAL A 91 14.56 11.11 -12.17
N THR A 92 15.14 11.49 -11.03
CA THR A 92 16.39 12.27 -10.98
C THR A 92 17.55 11.49 -11.58
N ASP A 93 17.69 10.21 -11.26
CA ASP A 93 18.72 9.31 -11.80
C ASP A 93 18.54 9.17 -13.33
N ASN A 94 17.31 8.94 -13.81
CA ASN A 94 17.03 8.84 -15.25
C ASN A 94 17.37 10.14 -16.00
N ILE A 95 17.10 11.31 -15.42
CA ILE A 95 17.45 12.61 -16.01
C ILE A 95 18.97 12.84 -15.98
N LYS A 96 19.61 12.58 -14.83
CA LYS A 96 21.05 12.81 -14.60
C LYS A 96 21.93 11.93 -15.49
N TYR A 97 21.49 10.71 -15.74
CA TYR A 97 22.21 9.71 -16.52
C TYR A 97 21.66 9.53 -17.95
N ALA A 98 20.70 10.35 -18.38
CA ALA A 98 20.16 10.33 -19.73
C ALA A 98 21.27 10.43 -20.77
N GLY A 99 21.30 9.49 -21.73
CA GLY A 99 22.26 9.47 -22.84
C GLY A 99 23.69 9.03 -22.49
N LYS A 100 23.94 8.56 -21.26
CA LYS A 100 25.24 7.99 -20.87
C LYS A 100 25.29 6.49 -21.09
N THR A 101 26.46 5.95 -21.41
CA THR A 101 26.67 4.50 -21.48
C THR A 101 26.73 3.89 -20.08
N GLU A 102 26.46 2.60 -19.96
CA GLU A 102 26.46 1.88 -18.67
C GLU A 102 27.79 2.01 -17.92
N THR A 103 28.92 1.99 -18.65
CA THR A 103 30.26 2.19 -18.10
C THR A 103 30.46 3.59 -17.52
N GLN A 104 29.96 4.63 -18.19
CA GLN A 104 30.03 6.01 -17.72
C GLN A 104 29.17 6.22 -16.46
N ILE A 105 27.99 5.60 -16.42
CA ILE A 105 27.08 5.68 -15.28
C ILE A 105 27.72 5.03 -14.04
N ASN A 106 28.34 3.86 -14.19
CA ASN A 106 28.97 3.16 -13.07
C ASN A 106 30.16 3.93 -12.49
N TYR A 107 30.96 4.56 -13.36
CA TYR A 107 32.05 5.44 -12.95
C TYR A 107 31.53 6.65 -12.14
N LEU A 108 30.49 7.33 -12.63
CA LEU A 108 29.90 8.48 -11.94
C LEU A 108 29.35 8.09 -10.55
N LYS A 109 28.68 6.93 -10.44
CA LYS A 109 28.17 6.42 -9.16
C LYS A 109 29.29 6.13 -8.16
N GLN A 110 30.39 5.51 -8.59
CA GLN A 110 31.54 5.28 -7.73
C GLN A 110 32.14 6.59 -7.19
N MET A 111 32.31 7.60 -8.06
CA MET A 111 32.84 8.90 -7.64
C MET A 111 31.94 9.59 -6.62
N GLU A 112 30.61 9.46 -6.73
CA GLU A 112 29.64 9.99 -5.75
C GLU A 112 29.69 9.26 -4.40
N GLU A 113 29.93 7.94 -4.40
CA GLU A 113 30.10 7.17 -3.16
C GLU A 113 31.38 7.56 -2.41
N TYR A 114 32.47 7.84 -3.13
CA TYR A 114 33.71 8.31 -2.51
C TYR A 114 33.58 9.73 -1.95
N ALA A 115 32.79 10.60 -2.58
CA ALA A 115 32.60 11.98 -2.12
C ALA A 115 31.72 12.09 -0.86
N ASN A 116 30.84 11.11 -0.61
CA ASN A 116 29.94 11.09 0.55
C ASN A 116 30.52 10.34 1.76
N LYS A 117 31.79 9.94 1.70
CA LYS A 117 32.49 9.16 2.72
C LYS A 117 33.50 10.02 3.47
#